data_AF-D4JYJ3-F1
#
_entry.id   AF-D4JYJ3-F1
#
_cell.length_a   1.000
_cell.length_b   1.000
_cell.length_c   1.000
_cell.angle_alpha   90.00
_cell.angle_beta   90.00
_cell.angle_gamma   90.00
#
_symmetry.space_group_name_H-M   'P 1'
#
loop_
_entity.id
_entity.type
_entity.pdbx_description
1 polymer ?
#
loop_
_entity_poly.entity_id
_entity_poly.type
_entity_poly.pdbx_seq_one_letter_code
_entity_poly.pdbx_strand_id
1 'polypeptide(L)'
;MENLTIIRKESHATQQEVADYLGISRQAYGNYESGKREPDYETLLKLGEYFNCSIDYLLGSSRGVRYPLLSEFERNLLEQYRSATPAIQSAVCKLLDLNGEA
;
A
#
# COMPACT_ATOMS: atom_id res chain seq x y z
N MET A 1 5.73 -0.52 -14.90
CA MET A 1 4.76 -0.57 -13.79
C MET A 1 4.29 0.85 -13.47
N GLU A 2 3.06 1.20 -13.85
CA GLU A 2 2.51 2.56 -13.70
C GLU A 2 2.42 2.97 -12.23
N ASN A 3 1.83 2.13 -11.37
CA ASN A 3 1.64 2.41 -9.95
C ASN A 3 2.97 2.58 -9.19
N LEU A 4 4.02 1.84 -9.55
CA LEU A 4 5.36 2.01 -8.98
C LEU A 4 5.93 3.42 -9.26
N THR A 5 5.69 3.95 -10.46
CA THR A 5 6.12 5.30 -10.83
C THR A 5 5.34 6.36 -10.04
N ILE A 6 4.03 6.14 -9.85
CA ILE A 6 3.15 7.05 -9.11
C ILE A 6 3.59 7.12 -7.65
N ILE A 7 3.66 5.97 -6.96
CA ILE A 7 3.95 5.94 -5.52
C ILE A 7 5.35 6.45 -5.18
N ARG A 8 6.34 6.22 -6.06
CA ARG A 8 7.67 6.82 -5.90
C ARG A 8 7.61 8.35 -5.96
N LYS A 9 6.89 8.92 -6.93
CA LYS A 9 6.77 10.38 -7.05
C LYS A 9 6.01 10.99 -5.86
N GLU A 10 4.96 10.32 -5.38
CA GLU A 10 4.18 10.76 -4.22
C GLU A 10 4.97 10.70 -2.91
N SER A 11 5.88 9.74 -2.78
CA SER A 11 6.81 9.64 -1.64
C SER A 11 8.03 10.57 -1.76
N HIS A 12 8.10 11.38 -2.81
CA HIS A 12 9.22 12.28 -3.12
C HIS A 12 10.59 11.57 -3.25
N ALA A 13 10.59 10.25 -3.42
CA ALA A 13 11.81 9.47 -3.60
C ALA A 13 12.32 9.58 -5.04
N THR A 14 13.63 9.64 -5.19
CA THR A 14 14.34 9.53 -6.47
C THR A 14 14.49 8.06 -6.86
N GLN A 15 14.68 7.79 -8.16
CA GLN A 15 14.98 6.43 -8.63
C GLN A 15 16.28 5.88 -8.02
N GLN A 16 17.21 6.76 -7.62
CA GLN A 16 18.47 6.34 -7.01
C GLN A 16 18.25 5.87 -5.57
N GLU A 17 17.50 6.62 -4.76
CA GLU A 17 17.23 6.25 -3.36
C GLU A 17 16.53 4.90 -3.23
N VAL A 18 15.55 4.62 -4.10
CA VAL A 18 14.86 3.32 -4.11
C VAL A 18 15.79 2.20 -4.59
N ALA A 19 16.63 2.48 -5.61
CA ALA A 19 17.60 1.50 -6.09
C ALA A 19 18.65 1.16 -5.02
N ASP A 20 19.11 2.15 -4.25
CA ASP A 20 20.04 1.98 -3.15
C ASP A 20 19.42 1.12 -2.04
N TYR A 21 18.15 1.36 -1.68
CA TYR A 21 17.42 0.53 -0.73
C TYR A 21 17.29 -0.94 -1.19
N LEU A 22 17.05 -1.16 -2.48
CA LEU A 22 16.94 -2.49 -3.06
C LEU A 22 18.29 -3.19 -3.28
N GLY A 23 19.40 -2.46 -3.24
CA GLY A 23 20.73 -2.97 -3.55
C GLY A 23 20.92 -3.25 -5.05
N ILE A 24 20.29 -2.47 -5.92
CA ILE A 24 20.36 -2.60 -7.38
C ILE A 24 20.83 -1.30 -8.05
N SER A 25 21.10 -1.33 -9.35
CA SER A 25 21.42 -0.11 -10.08
C SER A 25 20.17 0.74 -10.34
N ARG A 26 20.34 2.08 -10.40
CA ARG A 26 19.28 3.01 -10.82
C ARG A 26 18.64 2.64 -12.15
N GLN A 27 19.45 2.12 -13.09
CA GLN A 27 18.95 1.66 -14.39
C GLN A 27 18.05 0.42 -14.24
N ALA A 28 18.43 -0.55 -13.39
CA ALA A 28 17.59 -1.71 -13.12
C ALA A 28 16.24 -1.30 -12.52
N TYR A 29 16.22 -0.39 -11.56
CA TYR A 29 14.99 0.18 -11.02
C TYR A 29 14.16 0.91 -12.09
N GLY A 30 14.79 1.74 -12.93
CA GLY A 30 14.11 2.42 -14.03
C GLY A 30 13.50 1.47 -15.07
N ASN A 31 14.07 0.27 -15.23
CA ASN A 31 13.50 -0.78 -16.08
C ASN A 31 12.22 -1.38 -15.47
N TYR A 32 12.06 -1.39 -14.15
CA TYR A 32 10.80 -1.77 -13.49
C TYR A 32 9.71 -0.73 -13.74
N GLU A 33 10.02 0.57 -13.53
CA GLU A 33 9.07 1.66 -13.76
C GLU A 33 8.57 1.67 -15.21
N SER A 34 9.49 1.53 -16.17
CA SER A 34 9.15 1.47 -17.60
C SER A 34 8.54 0.15 -18.08
N GLY A 35 8.49 -0.89 -17.23
CA GLY A 35 7.96 -2.21 -17.59
C GLY A 35 8.85 -3.01 -18.55
N LYS A 36 10.10 -2.58 -18.78
CA LYS A 36 11.09 -3.32 -19.58
C LYS A 36 11.59 -4.57 -18.87
N ARG A 37 11.49 -4.58 -17.54
CA ARG A 37 11.85 -5.71 -16.68
C ARG A 37 10.81 -5.79 -15.58
N GLU A 38 10.48 -7.00 -15.15
CA GLU A 38 9.67 -7.22 -13.97
C GLU A 38 10.57 -7.43 -12.73
N PRO A 39 10.21 -6.86 -11.58
CA PRO A 39 10.84 -7.19 -10.30
C PRO A 39 10.51 -8.64 -9.93
N ASP A 40 11.44 -9.31 -9.26
CA ASP A 40 11.18 -10.63 -8.69
C ASP A 40 10.37 -10.52 -7.38
N TYR A 41 10.00 -11.68 -6.83
CA TYR A 41 9.19 -11.77 -5.61
C TYR A 41 9.82 -11.02 -4.42
N GLU A 42 11.11 -11.22 -4.19
CA GLU A 42 11.85 -10.57 -3.10
C GLU A 42 11.90 -9.05 -3.28
N THR A 43 12.11 -8.58 -4.51
CA THR A 43 12.09 -7.15 -4.85
C THR A 43 10.70 -6.56 -4.62
N LEU A 44 9.63 -7.27 -4.99
CA LEU A 44 8.26 -6.84 -4.76
C LEU A 44 7.93 -6.71 -3.27
N LEU A 45 8.38 -7.64 -2.43
CA LEU A 45 8.22 -7.55 -0.97
C LEU A 45 8.92 -6.29 -0.42
N LYS A 46 10.19 -6.10 -0.77
CA LYS A 46 10.96 -4.91 -0.34
C LYS A 46 10.33 -3.61 -0.80
N LEU A 47 9.78 -3.56 -2.02
CA LEU A 47 9.07 -2.40 -2.52
C LEU A 47 7.77 -2.14 -1.73
N GLY A 48 7.02 -3.20 -1.40
CA GLY A 48 5.81 -3.10 -0.58
C GLY A 48 6.11 -2.58 0.83
N GLU A 49 7.22 -3.02 1.43
CA GLU A 49 7.70 -2.52 2.72
C GLU A 49 8.14 -1.05 2.62
N TYR A 50 8.97 -0.70 1.64
CA TYR A 50 9.50 0.65 1.45
C TYR A 50 8.39 1.69 1.24
N PHE A 51 7.41 1.36 0.42
CA PHE A 51 6.28 2.25 0.11
C PHE A 51 5.07 2.04 0.99
N ASN A 52 5.14 1.09 1.95
CA ASN A 52 4.06 0.80 2.89
C ASN A 52 2.73 0.50 2.16
N CYS A 53 2.78 -0.37 1.14
CA CYS A 53 1.65 -0.73 0.28
C CYS A 53 1.63 -2.22 -0.08
N SER A 54 0.52 -2.71 -0.65
CA SER A 54 0.42 -4.10 -1.11
C SER A 54 1.11 -4.32 -2.45
N ILE A 55 1.57 -5.56 -2.69
CA ILE A 55 2.14 -5.97 -3.98
C ILE A 55 1.10 -5.84 -5.11
N ASP A 56 -0.17 -6.17 -4.84
CA ASP A 56 -1.28 -6.00 -5.80
C ASP A 56 -1.42 -4.56 -6.29
N TYR A 57 -1.19 -3.59 -5.40
CA TYR A 57 -1.16 -2.18 -5.77
C TYR A 57 0.00 -1.89 -6.72
N LEU A 58 1.22 -2.37 -6.41
CA LEU A 58 2.39 -2.15 -7.26
C LEU A 58 2.21 -2.73 -8.67
N LEU A 59 1.60 -3.92 -8.79
CA LEU A 59 1.40 -4.63 -10.05
C LEU A 59 0.24 -4.09 -10.90
N GLY A 60 -0.63 -3.23 -10.35
CA GLY A 60 -1.74 -2.63 -11.09
C GLY A 60 -2.94 -3.58 -11.29
N SER A 61 -3.00 -4.70 -10.55
CA SER A 61 -4.08 -5.69 -10.64
C SER A 61 -5.40 -5.20 -10.03
N SER A 62 -5.42 -4.02 -9.41
CA SER A 62 -6.66 -3.40 -8.96
C SER A 62 -6.70 -1.94 -9.41
N ARG A 63 -7.88 -1.48 -9.85
CA ARG A 63 -8.31 -0.07 -9.72
C ARG A 63 -8.45 0.32 -8.23
N GLY A 64 -7.69 -0.31 -7.35
CA GLY A 64 -7.88 -0.35 -5.91
C GLY A 64 -7.01 0.70 -5.26
N VAL A 65 -7.68 1.76 -4.85
CA VAL A 65 -7.46 2.55 -3.64
C VAL A 65 -6.09 2.33 -2.99
N ARG A 66 -5.31 3.42 -2.88
CA ARG A 66 -4.23 3.56 -1.90
C ARG A 66 -4.84 3.26 -0.53
N TYR A 67 -4.77 2.02 -0.07
CA TYR A 67 -4.93 1.77 1.36
C TYR A 67 -3.61 2.25 1.95
N PRO A 68 -3.54 3.44 2.60
CA PRO A 68 -2.45 3.62 3.54
C PRO A 68 -2.51 2.42 4.47
N LEU A 69 -1.37 1.74 4.71
CA LEU A 69 -1.34 0.76 5.78
C LEU A 69 -1.86 1.48 7.02
N LEU A 70 -2.92 0.92 7.59
CA LEU A 70 -3.62 1.47 8.73
C LEU A 70 -2.58 1.83 9.79
N SER A 71 -2.66 3.05 10.30
CA SER A 71 -1.90 3.45 11.48
C SER A 71 -2.13 2.44 12.61
N GLU A 72 -1.20 2.38 13.57
CA GLU A 72 -1.35 1.48 14.71
C GLU A 72 -2.68 1.71 15.45
N PHE A 73 -3.10 2.98 15.54
CA PHE A 73 -4.40 3.36 16.07
C PHE A 73 -5.57 2.81 15.24
N GLU A 74 -5.56 3.01 13.92
CA GLU A 74 -6.63 2.50 13.04
C GLU A 74 -6.72 0.97 13.07
N ARG A 75 -5.58 0.26 13.16
CA ARG A 75 -5.55 -1.19 13.34
C ARG A 75 -6.18 -1.60 14.66
N ASN A 76 -5.75 -0.99 15.76
CA ASN A 76 -6.28 -1.28 17.08
C ASN A 76 -7.78 -1.00 17.16
N LEU A 77 -8.23 0.14 16.61
CA LEU A 77 -9.64 0.49 16.52
C LEU A 77 -10.45 -0.58 15.76
N LEU A 78 -9.94 -1.06 14.62
CA LEU A 78 -10.60 -2.10 13.84
C LEU A 78 -10.60 -3.47 14.53
N GLU A 79 -9.52 -3.83 15.21
CA GLU A 79 -9.44 -5.07 16.02
C GLU A 79 -10.46 -5.03 17.16
N GLN A 80 -10.51 -3.92 17.90
CA GLN A 80 -11.49 -3.72 18.97
C GLN A 80 -12.92 -3.76 18.43
N TYR A 81 -13.20 -3.06 17.33
CA TYR A 81 -14.49 -3.09 16.67
C TYR A 81 -14.91 -4.51 16.28
N ARG A 82 -14.02 -5.28 15.63
CA ARG A 82 -14.30 -6.66 15.18
C ARG A 82 -14.55 -7.63 16.34
N SER A 83 -13.89 -7.43 17.47
CA SER A 83 -14.07 -8.24 18.68
C SER A 83 -15.25 -7.84 19.56
N ALA A 84 -15.82 -6.65 19.31
CA ALA A 84 -16.92 -6.12 20.10
C ALA A 84 -18.25 -6.84 19.81
N THR A 85 -19.21 -6.70 20.73
CA THR A 85 -20.55 -7.24 20.52
C THR A 85 -21.28 -6.52 19.39
N PRO A 86 -22.28 -7.16 18.74
CA PRO A 86 -23.07 -6.52 17.68
C PRO A 86 -23.72 -5.19 18.10
N ALA A 87 -24.08 -5.05 19.38
CA ALA A 87 -24.63 -3.79 19.91
C ALA A 87 -23.61 -2.65 19.89
N ILE A 88 -22.36 -2.93 20.29
CA ILE A 88 -21.26 -1.95 20.26
C ILE A 88 -20.89 -1.61 18.81
N GLN A 89 -20.80 -2.61 17.94
CA GLN A 89 -20.54 -2.39 16.52
C GLN A 89 -21.61 -1.48 15.90
N SER A 90 -22.90 -1.75 16.17
CA SER A 90 -24.01 -0.91 15.70
C SER A 90 -23.94 0.52 16.24
N ALA A 91 -23.55 0.70 17.51
CA ALA A 91 -23.36 2.02 18.09
C ALA A 91 -22.21 2.79 17.41
N VAL A 92 -21.07 2.13 17.17
CA VAL A 92 -19.92 2.73 16.47
C VAL A 92 -20.31 3.15 15.05
N CYS A 93 -21.03 2.29 14.30
CA CYS A 93 -21.48 2.65 12.95
C CYS A 93 -22.41 3.87 12.95
N LYS A 94 -23.32 3.96 13.93
CA LYS A 94 -24.20 5.14 14.09
C LYS A 94 -23.42 6.41 14.46
N LEU A 95 -22.45 6.31 15.36
CA LEU A 95 -21.65 7.45 15.81
C LEU A 95 -20.73 8.00 14.72
N LEU A 96 -20.27 7.13 13.82
CA LEU A 96 -19.40 7.48 12.71
C LEU A 96 -20.18 7.79 11.42
N ASP A 97 -21.51 7.87 11.49
CA ASP A 97 -22.42 8.07 10.33
C ASP A 97 -22.11 7.11 9.16
N LEU A 98 -21.68 5.89 9.47
CA LEU A 98 -21.41 4.83 8.49
C LEU A 98 -22.75 4.22 8.06
N ASN A 99 -23.44 4.90 7.15
CA ASN A 99 -24.61 4.36 6.49
C ASN A 99 -24.15 3.39 5.40
N GLY A 100 -24.38 2.09 5.62
CA GLY A 100 -24.09 1.07 4.62
C GLY A 100 -25.02 1.22 3.42
N GLU A 101 -24.50 1.69 2.29
CA GLU A 101 -25.07 1.30 1.00
C GLU A 101 -24.64 -0.16 0.78
N ALA A 102 -25.62 -1.06 0.87
CA ALA A 102 -25.50 -2.46 0.51
C ALA A 102 -25.34 -2.62 -1.01
#